data_AF-A0A968A2W8-F1
#
_entry.id   AF-A0A968A2W8-F1
#
_cell.length_a   1.000
_cell.length_b   1.000
_cell.length_c   1.000
_cell.angle_alpha   90.00
_cell.angle_beta   90.00
_cell.angle_gamma   90.00
#
_symmetry.space_group_name_H-M   'P 1'
#
loop_
_entity.id
_entity.type
_entity.pdbx_description
1 polymer ?
#
loop_
_entity_poly.entity_id
_entity_poly.type
_entity_poly.pdbx_seq_one_letter_code
_entity_poly.pdbx_strand_id
1 'polypeptide(L)'
;GSQTFVLAEGVWTDTRFDPENMQTTAVNFLSDDYFDLIRAYPQLGDAFALGGRVIAIYEGIAYEVVSTDVETDPLVIPETDADEVDVPEAVPDIAEDSHPAKDDQPVEEEPASSSPLCVGIIFPLLILPVGIITWYRRT
;
A
#
# COMPACT_ATOMS: atom_id res chain seq x y z
N GLY A 1 7.80 -13.77 -15.96
CA GLY A 1 8.12 -12.42 -16.47
C GLY A 1 9.30 -12.44 -17.42
N SER A 2 9.17 -11.80 -18.58
CA SER A 2 10.25 -11.50 -19.54
C SER A 2 10.84 -10.09 -19.34
N GLN A 3 10.20 -9.26 -18.51
CA GLN A 3 10.63 -7.90 -18.19
C GLN A 3 11.85 -7.92 -17.26
N THR A 4 12.77 -6.98 -17.48
CA THR A 4 13.95 -6.78 -16.65
C THR A 4 13.84 -5.43 -15.97
N PHE A 5 14.12 -5.39 -14.66
CA PHE A 5 13.99 -4.20 -13.84
C PHE A 5 15.32 -3.83 -13.17
N VAL A 6 15.53 -2.53 -12.98
CA VAL A 6 16.62 -1.96 -12.19
C VAL A 6 16.04 -1.22 -10.99
N LEU A 7 16.65 -1.36 -9.81
CA LEU A 7 16.29 -0.59 -8.62
C LEU A 7 17.26 0.58 -8.47
N ALA A 8 16.73 1.80 -8.55
CA ALA A 8 17.48 3.03 -8.31
C ALA A 8 16.63 3.97 -7.47
N GLU A 9 17.22 4.56 -6.42
CA GLU A 9 16.55 5.55 -5.56
C GLU A 9 15.20 5.09 -4.97
N GLY A 10 15.05 3.77 -4.78
CA GLY A 10 13.81 3.18 -4.26
C GLY A 10 12.71 2.94 -5.30
N VAL A 11 12.99 3.17 -6.59
CA VAL A 11 12.06 2.93 -7.70
C VAL A 11 12.54 1.75 -8.53
N TRP A 12 11.69 0.74 -8.70
CA TRP A 12 11.91 -0.32 -9.68
C TRP A 12 11.52 0.18 -11.06
N THR A 13 12.45 0.16 -12.02
CA THR A 13 12.21 0.68 -13.37
C THR A 13 12.44 -0.40 -14.41
N ASP A 14 11.46 -0.63 -15.27
CA ASP A 14 11.61 -1.49 -16.45
C ASP A 14 12.70 -0.92 -17.36
N THR A 15 13.68 -1.74 -17.73
CA THR A 15 14.82 -1.34 -18.57
C THR A 15 14.44 -0.81 -19.96
N ARG A 16 13.20 -1.00 -20.41
CA ARG A 16 12.67 -0.42 -21.65
C ARG A 16 12.17 1.01 -21.50
N PHE A 17 12.10 1.53 -20.27
CA PHE A 17 11.64 2.88 -20.00
C PHE A 17 12.66 3.90 -20.50
N ASP A 18 12.18 4.81 -21.34
CA ASP A 18 12.94 5.93 -21.86
C ASP A 18 12.34 7.24 -21.34
N PRO A 19 12.95 7.88 -20.32
CA PRO A 19 12.43 9.09 -19.72
C PRO A 19 12.47 10.31 -20.66
N GLU A 20 13.24 10.27 -21.75
CA GLU A 20 13.29 11.38 -22.72
C GLU A 20 12.10 11.32 -23.69
N ASN A 21 11.54 10.12 -23.92
CA ASN A 21 10.53 9.88 -24.96
C ASN A 21 9.20 9.32 -24.41
N MET A 22 9.12 8.99 -23.12
CA MET A 22 7.92 8.45 -22.47
C MET A 22 7.50 9.30 -21.28
N GLN A 23 6.19 9.46 -21.12
CA GLN A 23 5.57 9.95 -19.89
C GLN A 23 4.94 8.79 -19.13
N THR A 24 5.01 8.86 -17.80
CA THR A 24 4.37 7.89 -16.94
C THR A 24 2.90 8.20 -16.75
N THR A 25 2.11 7.14 -16.68
CA THR A 25 0.72 7.17 -16.23
C THR A 25 0.73 6.77 -14.76
N ALA A 26 0.48 7.73 -13.88
CA ALA A 26 0.54 7.52 -12.44
C ALA A 26 -0.66 6.70 -11.96
N VAL A 27 -0.41 5.75 -11.07
CA VAL A 27 -1.41 4.85 -10.49
C VAL A 27 -1.20 4.82 -8.99
N ASN A 28 -2.20 5.24 -8.22
CA ASN A 28 -2.10 5.25 -6.77
C ASN A 28 -2.02 3.81 -6.22
N PHE A 29 -1.02 3.53 -5.40
CA PHE A 29 -0.80 2.20 -4.84
C PHE A 29 -2.03 1.71 -4.05
N LEU A 30 -2.48 0.48 -4.34
CA LEU A 30 -3.67 -0.14 -3.71
C LEU A 30 -4.97 0.66 -3.87
N SER A 31 -5.07 1.54 -4.86
CA SER A 31 -6.33 2.19 -5.25
C SER A 31 -7.21 1.24 -6.09
N ASP A 32 -8.46 1.65 -6.34
CA ASP A 32 -9.34 0.91 -7.24
C ASP A 32 -8.74 0.84 -8.65
N ASP A 33 -8.21 1.95 -9.18
CA ASP A 33 -7.50 2.02 -10.47
C ASP A 33 -6.30 1.05 -10.53
N TYR A 34 -5.57 0.87 -9.43
CA TYR A 34 -4.49 -0.12 -9.34
C TYR A 34 -5.03 -1.54 -9.53
N PHE A 35 -6.13 -1.89 -8.86
CA PHE A 35 -6.72 -3.21 -8.95
C PHE A 35 -7.37 -3.45 -10.32
N ASP A 36 -8.02 -2.45 -10.90
CA ASP A 36 -8.60 -2.53 -12.24
C ASP A 36 -7.52 -2.70 -13.30
N LEU A 37 -6.41 -1.98 -13.18
CA LEU A 37 -5.27 -2.09 -14.10
C LEU A 37 -4.66 -3.50 -14.10
N ILE A 38 -4.43 -4.11 -12.93
CA ILE A 38 -3.85 -5.47 -12.88
C ILE A 38 -4.86 -6.56 -13.24
N ARG A 39 -6.17 -6.31 -13.11
CA ARG A 39 -7.22 -7.22 -13.64
C ARG A 39 -7.21 -7.20 -15.16
N ALA A 40 -7.13 -6.01 -15.76
CA ALA A 40 -7.03 -5.83 -17.20
C ALA A 40 -5.72 -6.42 -17.74
N TYR A 41 -4.60 -6.16 -17.06
CA TYR A 41 -3.26 -6.58 -17.48
C TYR A 41 -2.53 -7.35 -16.37
N PRO A 42 -2.81 -8.67 -16.21
CA PRO A 42 -2.22 -9.47 -15.12
C PRO A 42 -0.68 -9.47 -15.06
N GLN A 43 -0.03 -9.21 -16.20
CA GLN A 43 1.43 -9.10 -16.31
C GLN A 43 2.01 -7.92 -15.51
N LEU A 44 1.24 -6.84 -15.34
CA LEU A 44 1.63 -5.71 -14.49
C LEU A 44 1.61 -6.08 -13.01
N GLY A 45 0.79 -7.05 -12.59
CA GLY A 45 0.76 -7.54 -11.21
C GLY A 45 2.12 -8.09 -10.74
N ASP A 46 2.77 -8.89 -11.57
CA ASP A 46 4.13 -9.42 -11.30
C ASP A 46 5.15 -8.30 -11.11
N ALA A 47 5.06 -7.24 -11.93
CA ALA A 47 5.95 -6.09 -11.84
C ALA A 47 5.67 -5.25 -10.59
N PHE A 48 4.40 -4.97 -10.29
CA PHE A 48 4.02 -4.16 -9.14
C PHE A 48 4.29 -4.85 -7.80
N ALA A 49 4.39 -6.19 -7.78
CA ALA A 49 4.82 -6.94 -6.61
C ALA A 49 6.29 -6.69 -6.21
N LEU A 50 7.11 -6.04 -7.05
CA LEU A 50 8.51 -5.74 -6.74
C LEU A 50 8.67 -4.67 -5.65
N GLY A 51 7.71 -3.76 -5.48
CA GLY A 51 7.75 -2.73 -4.44
C GLY A 51 6.65 -1.68 -4.53
N GLY A 52 6.65 -0.70 -3.61
CA GLY A 52 5.66 0.38 -3.56
C GLY A 52 5.88 1.55 -4.53
N ARG A 53 6.92 1.46 -5.38
CA ARG A 53 7.27 2.41 -6.45
C ARG A 53 7.83 1.61 -7.62
N VAL A 54 7.07 1.50 -8.70
CA VAL A 54 7.44 0.70 -9.87
C VAL A 54 7.02 1.43 -11.14
N ILE A 55 7.93 1.56 -12.10
CA ILE A 55 7.65 1.96 -13.47
C ILE A 55 7.71 0.69 -14.33
N ALA A 56 6.56 0.25 -14.84
CA ALA A 56 6.45 -0.93 -15.70
C ALA A 56 5.85 -0.54 -17.04
N ILE A 57 6.37 -1.11 -18.14
CA ILE A 57 5.83 -0.84 -19.47
C ILE A 57 4.91 -1.98 -19.91
N TYR A 58 3.69 -1.65 -20.31
CA TYR A 58 2.77 -2.57 -20.96
C TYR A 58 2.24 -1.93 -22.24
N GLU A 59 2.28 -2.66 -23.36
CA GLU A 59 1.91 -2.18 -24.71
C GLU A 59 2.46 -0.79 -25.09
N GLY A 60 3.67 -0.47 -24.63
CA GLY A 60 4.33 0.81 -24.91
C GLY A 60 3.94 1.96 -23.97
N ILE A 61 3.02 1.73 -23.04
CA ILE A 61 2.63 2.69 -22.00
C ILE A 61 3.43 2.42 -20.74
N ALA A 62 4.04 3.47 -20.17
CA ALA A 62 4.73 3.40 -18.88
C ALA A 62 3.73 3.69 -17.75
N TYR A 63 3.42 2.69 -16.94
CA TYR A 63 2.61 2.83 -15.74
C TYR A 63 3.52 2.98 -14.52
N GLU A 64 3.29 4.01 -13.72
CA GLU A 64 4.06 4.29 -12.51
C GLU A 64 3.19 4.15 -11.28
N VAL A 65 3.52 3.21 -10.40
CA VAL A 65 2.90 3.12 -9.09
C VAL A 65 3.45 4.21 -8.18
N VAL A 66 2.58 5.10 -7.72
CA VAL A 66 2.92 6.20 -6.80
C VAL A 66 2.22 6.02 -5.44
N SER A 67 2.60 6.81 -4.44
CA SER A 67 1.95 6.73 -3.12
C SER A 67 0.52 7.26 -3.22
N THR A 68 -0.33 6.78 -2.33
CA THR A 68 -1.71 7.24 -2.16
C THR A 68 -1.86 8.72 -1.83
N ASP A 69 -0.78 9.39 -1.39
CA ASP A 69 -0.76 10.82 -1.06
C ASP A 69 -0.56 11.74 -2.28
N VAL A 70 -0.49 11.17 -3.49
CA VAL A 70 -0.34 11.91 -4.75
C VAL A 70 -1.70 12.01 -5.44
N GLU A 71 -2.12 13.22 -5.78
CA GLU A 71 -3.28 13.42 -6.66
C GLU A 71 -2.93 12.91 -8.07
N THR A 72 -3.69 11.94 -8.56
CA THR A 72 -3.52 11.36 -9.89
C THR A 72 -4.75 11.61 -10.74
N ASP A 73 -4.55 11.81 -12.04
CA ASP A 73 -5.65 11.93 -12.98
C ASP A 73 -6.36 10.57 -13.10
N PRO A 74 -7.70 10.55 -13.34
CA PRO A 74 -8.43 9.30 -13.51
C PRO A 74 -7.80 8.42 -14.58
N LEU A 75 -7.50 7.17 -14.23
CA LEU A 75 -6.84 6.23 -15.14
C LEU A 75 -7.81 5.80 -16.25
N VAL A 76 -7.50 6.14 -17.50
CA VAL A 76 -8.19 5.58 -18.66
C VAL A 76 -7.41 4.35 -19.12
N ILE A 77 -7.90 3.17 -18.76
CA ILE A 77 -7.33 1.90 -19.21
C ILE A 77 -7.81 1.69 -20.66
N PRO A 78 -6.91 1.69 -21.66
CA PRO A 78 -7.32 1.43 -23.03
C PRO A 78 -7.92 0.01 -23.09
N GLU A 79 -9.15 -0.10 -23.58
CA GLU A 79 -9.87 -1.38 -23.69
C GLU A 79 -9.10 -2.31 -24.64
N THR A 80 -8.11 -3.04 -24.13
CA THR A 80 -7.73 -4.33 -24.70
C THR A 80 -8.88 -5.25 -24.35
N ASP A 81 -9.52 -5.86 -25.36
CA ASP A 81 -10.61 -6.82 -25.21
C ASP A 81 -10.35 -7.77 -24.04
N ALA A 82 -10.85 -7.40 -22.86
CA ALA A 82 -10.93 -8.24 -21.69
C ALA A 82 -12.14 -9.13 -21.94
N ASP A 83 -11.99 -10.03 -22.93
CA ASP A 83 -12.87 -11.17 -23.11
C ASP A 83 -12.82 -11.95 -21.80
N GLU A 84 -13.81 -11.65 -20.96
CA GLU A 84 -14.42 -12.53 -19.99
C GLU A 84 -13.39 -13.35 -19.20
N VAL A 85 -12.74 -12.70 -18.21
CA VAL A 85 -12.36 -13.45 -17.02
C VAL A 85 -13.66 -13.98 -16.46
N ASP A 86 -13.95 -15.25 -16.76
CA ASP A 86 -14.91 -16.11 -16.08
C ASP A 86 -14.70 -15.92 -14.58
N VAL A 87 -15.42 -14.95 -14.02
CA VAL A 87 -15.58 -14.79 -12.58
C VAL A 87 -16.37 -16.03 -12.20
N PRO A 88 -15.79 -17.03 -11.51
CA PRO A 88 -16.62 -18.09 -10.98
C PRO A 88 -17.67 -17.40 -10.11
N GLU A 89 -18.91 -17.51 -10.58
CA GLU A 89 -20.11 -17.00 -9.95
C GLU A 89 -20.02 -17.27 -8.45
N ALA A 90 -20.21 -16.21 -7.67
CA ALA A 90 -20.21 -16.24 -6.23
C ALA A 90 -20.91 -17.51 -5.73
N VAL A 91 -20.16 -18.37 -5.03
CA VAL A 91 -20.75 -19.49 -4.31
C VAL A 91 -21.82 -18.89 -3.38
N PRO A 92 -23.06 -19.39 -3.43
CA PRO A 92 -24.21 -18.75 -2.82
C PRO A 92 -24.06 -18.63 -1.31
N ASP A 93 -24.42 -17.46 -0.81
CA ASP A 93 -25.18 -17.22 0.42
C ASP A 93 -25.19 -18.40 1.41
N ILE A 94 -24.22 -18.45 2.33
CA ILE A 94 -24.44 -19.14 3.60
C ILE A 94 -25.36 -18.23 4.39
N ALA A 95 -26.65 -18.44 4.16
CA ALA A 95 -27.73 -17.84 4.91
C ALA A 95 -27.47 -17.99 6.41
N GLU A 96 -27.48 -16.84 7.05
CA GLU A 96 -27.67 -16.60 8.46
C GLU A 96 -28.98 -17.28 8.92
N ASP A 97 -28.89 -18.44 9.58
CA ASP A 97 -29.98 -19.01 10.37
C ASP A 97 -29.61 -19.05 11.85
N SER A 98 -29.85 -17.91 12.50
CA SER A 98 -30.57 -17.77 13.77
C SER A 98 -30.54 -18.96 14.75
N HIS A 99 -29.98 -18.71 15.94
CA HIS A 99 -30.68 -19.11 17.16
C HIS A 99 -30.82 -17.89 18.10
N PRO A 100 -32.06 -17.40 18.34
CA PRO A 100 -32.33 -16.40 19.36
C PRO A 100 -32.75 -17.06 20.69
N ALA A 101 -32.23 -16.52 21.80
CA ALA A 101 -32.81 -16.42 23.16
C ALA A 101 -31.64 -16.40 24.16
N LYS A 102 -31.20 -15.22 24.64
CA LYS A 102 -31.78 -14.38 25.70
C LYS A 102 -31.44 -14.90 27.11
N ASP A 103 -31.27 -13.93 28.01
CA ASP A 103 -31.00 -13.97 29.45
C ASP A 103 -29.50 -13.99 29.80
N ASP A 104 -28.91 -13.01 30.48
CA ASP A 104 -29.42 -11.85 31.22
C ASP A 104 -28.28 -10.82 31.28
N GLN A 105 -28.61 -9.54 31.09
CA GLN A 105 -27.76 -8.46 31.62
C GLN A 105 -28.01 -8.39 33.13
N PRO A 106 -26.95 -8.22 33.92
CA PRO A 106 -26.97 -7.09 34.84
C PRO A 106 -26.03 -6.00 34.32
N VAL A 107 -26.65 -4.87 33.98
CA VAL A 107 -25.99 -3.57 33.94
C VAL A 107 -25.28 -3.39 35.29
N GLU A 108 -23.96 -3.25 35.27
CA GLU A 108 -23.26 -2.62 36.38
C GLU A 108 -22.32 -1.55 35.83
N GLU A 109 -22.64 -0.34 36.25
CA GLU A 109 -22.09 0.96 35.90
C GLU A 109 -20.56 1.00 35.88
N GLU A 110 -19.99 1.68 34.89
CA GLU A 110 -18.71 2.37 35.12
C GLU A 110 -18.93 3.40 36.24
N PRO A 111 -18.06 3.40 37.26
CA PRO A 111 -17.21 4.58 37.29
C PRO A 111 -15.76 4.28 37.65
N ALA A 112 -14.90 5.06 37.00
CA ALA A 112 -13.67 5.62 37.53
C ALA A 112 -12.49 4.65 37.76
N SER A 113 -11.45 4.90 36.97
CA SER A 113 -10.16 5.38 37.49
C SER A 113 -9.71 4.76 38.83
N SER A 114 -8.87 3.73 38.75
CA SER A 114 -7.82 3.55 39.76
C SER A 114 -6.64 2.78 39.18
N SER A 115 -5.55 3.52 38.95
CA SER A 115 -4.21 2.92 38.93
C SER A 115 -3.88 2.41 40.33
N PRO A 116 -3.13 1.31 40.42
CA PRO A 116 -2.10 1.25 41.45
C PRO A 116 -0.71 1.14 40.80
N LEU A 117 -0.01 2.27 40.88
CA LEU A 117 1.43 2.33 41.09
C LEU A 117 1.85 1.31 42.16
N CYS A 118 2.94 0.57 41.92
CA CYS A 118 4.02 0.20 42.85
C CYS A 118 4.92 -0.85 42.16
N VAL A 119 6.24 -0.92 42.23
CA VAL A 119 7.35 -0.10 42.78
C VAL A 119 8.63 -0.86 42.35
N GLY A 120 9.68 -0.14 41.97
CA GLY A 120 11.05 -0.66 41.83
C GLY A 120 11.40 -1.02 40.38
N ILE A 121 12.38 -0.41 39.72
CA ILE A 121 13.73 -0.13 40.21
C ILE A 121 14.20 1.24 39.73
N ILE A 122 14.63 2.04 40.71
CA ILE A 122 15.41 3.27 40.57
C ILE A 122 16.77 2.88 39.96
N PHE A 123 17.12 3.44 38.79
CA PHE A 123 18.52 3.54 38.39
C PHE A 123 18.89 5.02 38.21
N PRO A 124 19.95 5.50 38.87
CA PRO A 124 20.17 6.90 39.15
C PRO A 124 20.68 7.70 37.97
N LEU A 125 20.35 8.98 38.07
CA LEU A 125 20.65 10.12 37.23
C LEU A 125 22.16 10.49 37.27
N LEU A 126 22.79 10.66 36.10
CA LEU A 126 23.96 11.51 35.87
C LEU A 126 23.90 11.98 34.39
N ILE A 127 23.45 13.22 34.08
CA ILE A 127 24.26 14.47 33.97
C ILE A 127 25.31 14.28 32.84
N LEU A 128 25.35 14.97 31.67
CA LEU A 128 24.95 16.30 31.18
C LEU A 128 24.94 16.29 29.62
N PRO A 129 24.35 17.31 28.95
CA PRO A 129 24.42 17.54 27.52
C PRO A 129 25.69 18.33 27.15
N VAL A 130 26.45 17.88 26.15
CA VAL A 130 27.49 18.69 25.48
C VAL A 130 27.37 18.47 23.97
N GLY A 131 27.21 19.56 23.25
CA GLY A 131 26.73 19.58 21.88
C GLY A 131 27.72 19.11 20.82
N ILE A 132 27.13 18.74 19.68
CA ILE A 132 27.75 18.91 18.36
C ILE A 132 26.66 19.48 17.44
N ILE A 133 26.43 20.78 17.61
CA ILE A 133 26.13 21.67 16.48
C ILE A 133 27.36 21.59 15.55
N THR A 134 27.13 21.67 14.24
CA THR A 134 28.10 21.73 13.13
C THR A 134 28.57 20.40 12.51
N TRP A 135 27.71 19.78 11.69
CA TRP A 135 28.18 19.19 10.43
C TRP A 135 27.24 19.55 9.27
N TYR A 136 27.00 20.85 9.13
CA TYR A 136 26.67 21.45 7.85
C TYR A 136 28.01 22.01 7.31
N ARG A 137 28.32 21.76 6.03
CA ARG A 137 29.35 22.40 5.18
C ARG A 137 30.75 21.77 5.11
N ARG A 138 30.93 20.79 4.21
CA ARG A 138 32.09 20.54 3.32
C ARG A 138 31.77 19.23 2.57
N THR A 139 31.71 19.15 1.26
CA THR A 139 32.50 19.76 0.16
C THR A 139 31.64 19.92 -1.07
#